data_AF-J2LU07-F1
#
_entry.id   AF-J2LU07-F1
#
_cell.length_a   1.000
_cell.length_b   1.000
_cell.length_c   1.000
_cell.angle_alpha   90.00
_cell.angle_beta   90.00
_cell.angle_gamma   90.00
#
_symmetry.space_group_name_H-M   'P 1'
#
loop_
_entity.id
_entity.type
_entity.pdbx_description
1 polymer ?
#
loop_
_entity_poly.entity_id
_entity_poly.type
_entity_poly.pdbx_seq_one_letter_code
_entity_poly.pdbx_strand_id
1 'polypeptide(L)'
;MKALFLGAGASYECGMPLVWEFTNGLRANVLKRLDSKLFDFRKDPSFRARFEAILSDPNLHYEQMIGVLETLQFERGPSSDIARTTALQLVDCVQILLLEDQLFTTNLLAEKAKDYSGIRGLLNKHPCLHVFSLNHDINFEEICRFHNVECKDGFFDHTTERYSNIAKFKSLTKEQLNNGEFNFFGPEEVGVNLIKLHGSLDMFAVEDRNLYLKCAPPPNTSIGGHAQEIRKIENKSLELSQRLKIRTVGELDVTDKDGEIQFLRRSLLSGAHKFKGTFDQIAPVAFFEEFKKRMSAVTELDVIGYGFGDLHINEFFRQWMEVPDVSMSIYDPYRKSTPSILEGTTGKVCIFNFGLTEYFQKMEPSNNSLLLSFRKKSLELVRENLRQRRLSLWKTNN
;
A
#
# COMPACT_ATOMS: atom_id res chain seq x y z
N MET A 1 21.87 12.60 4.44
CA MET A 1 21.06 12.36 3.21
C MET A 1 19.59 12.67 3.51
N LYS A 2 18.80 13.12 2.51
CA LYS A 2 17.34 13.29 2.66
C LYS A 2 16.57 12.05 2.19
N ALA A 3 15.50 11.69 2.90
CA ALA A 3 14.54 10.68 2.50
C ALA A 3 13.10 11.14 2.69
N LEU A 4 12.17 10.49 1.99
CA LEU A 4 10.72 10.67 2.17
C LEU A 4 10.11 9.44 2.83
N PHE A 5 9.13 9.67 3.70
CA PHE A 5 8.28 8.64 4.25
C PHE A 5 6.82 8.93 3.94
N LEU A 6 6.14 8.05 3.21
CA LEU A 6 4.80 8.27 2.68
C LEU A 6 3.78 7.41 3.41
N GLY A 7 2.83 8.07 4.07
CA GLY A 7 1.64 7.44 4.63
C GLY A 7 0.40 7.63 3.73
N ALA A 8 -0.74 7.12 4.20
CA ALA A 8 -2.00 7.09 3.43
C ALA A 8 -2.44 8.48 2.95
N GLY A 9 -2.13 9.55 3.72
CA GLY A 9 -2.42 10.93 3.34
C GLY A 9 -1.71 11.39 2.06
N ALA A 10 -0.56 10.80 1.70
CA ALA A 10 0.15 11.10 0.46
C ALA A 10 -0.65 10.64 -0.78
N SER A 11 -1.29 9.48 -0.70
CA SER A 11 -2.14 8.94 -1.76
C SER A 11 -3.59 9.43 -1.70
N TYR A 12 -4.00 9.98 -0.55
CA TYR A 12 -5.34 10.52 -0.33
C TYR A 12 -5.70 11.62 -1.33
N GLU A 13 -4.75 12.51 -1.63
CA GLU A 13 -4.94 13.60 -2.61
C GLU A 13 -5.18 13.09 -4.04
N CYS A 14 -4.72 11.87 -4.35
CA CYS A 14 -4.94 11.18 -5.62
C CYS A 14 -6.24 10.36 -5.65
N GLY A 15 -7.03 10.36 -4.58
CA GLY A 15 -8.33 9.70 -4.51
C GLY A 15 -8.39 8.45 -3.64
N MET A 16 -7.26 7.90 -3.20
CA MET A 16 -7.26 6.73 -2.34
C MET A 16 -7.92 7.03 -0.98
N PRO A 17 -8.60 6.05 -0.37
CA PRO A 17 -9.28 6.26 0.90
C PRO A 17 -8.30 6.29 2.08
N LEU A 18 -8.65 7.02 3.14
CA LEU A 18 -8.04 6.80 4.46
C LEU A 18 -8.66 5.56 5.13
N VAL A 19 -8.02 5.09 6.19
CA VAL A 19 -8.39 3.86 6.93
C VAL A 19 -9.88 3.78 7.26
N TRP A 20 -10.51 4.87 7.73
CA TRP A 20 -11.92 4.89 8.11
C TRP A 20 -12.87 4.98 6.92
N GLU A 21 -12.51 5.73 5.87
CA GLU A 21 -13.28 5.75 4.61
C GLU A 21 -13.32 4.36 3.98
N PHE A 22 -12.17 3.69 3.95
CA PHE A 22 -12.06 2.34 3.44
C PHE A 22 -12.82 1.33 4.30
N THR A 23 -12.69 1.43 5.63
CA THR A 23 -13.40 0.55 6.58
C THR A 23 -14.90 0.58 6.35
N ASN A 24 -15.51 1.75 6.13
CA ASN A 24 -16.95 1.84 5.87
C ASN A 24 -17.33 1.18 4.54
N GLY A 25 -16.51 1.33 3.50
CA GLY A 25 -16.70 0.63 2.23
C GLY A 25 -16.59 -0.89 2.39
N LEU A 26 -15.59 -1.36 3.12
CA LEU A 26 -15.38 -2.78 3.42
C LEU A 26 -16.57 -3.36 4.20
N ARG A 27 -16.97 -2.74 5.31
CA ARG A 27 -18.13 -3.15 6.12
C ARG A 27 -19.38 -3.29 5.27
N ALA A 28 -19.74 -2.24 4.54
CA ALA A 28 -20.94 -2.21 3.72
C ALA A 28 -20.93 -3.31 2.65
N ASN A 29 -19.76 -3.61 2.06
CA ASN A 29 -19.64 -4.65 1.04
C ASN A 29 -19.65 -6.06 1.62
N VAL A 30 -18.98 -6.28 2.75
CA VAL A 30 -18.88 -7.60 3.40
C VAL A 30 -20.20 -7.99 4.05
N LEU A 31 -20.81 -7.10 4.86
CA LEU A 31 -22.08 -7.36 5.55
C LEU A 31 -23.19 -7.75 4.56
N LYS A 32 -23.31 -7.03 3.43
CA LYS A 32 -24.29 -7.34 2.37
C LYS A 32 -24.07 -8.70 1.69
N ARG A 33 -22.93 -9.34 1.90
CA ARG A 33 -22.52 -10.58 1.23
C ARG A 33 -22.22 -11.72 2.21
N LEU A 34 -22.55 -11.57 3.49
CA LEU A 34 -22.38 -12.65 4.47
C LEU A 34 -23.23 -13.90 4.15
N ASP A 35 -24.35 -13.74 3.45
CA ASP A 35 -25.18 -14.86 2.96
C ASP A 35 -24.65 -15.51 1.67
N SER A 36 -23.59 -14.96 1.07
CA SER A 36 -22.95 -15.55 -0.10
C SER A 36 -21.91 -16.60 0.29
N LYS A 37 -21.29 -17.24 -0.71
CA LYS A 37 -20.16 -18.16 -0.52
C LYS A 37 -18.80 -17.45 -0.31
N LEU A 38 -18.82 -16.14 -0.01
CA LEU A 38 -17.61 -15.35 0.19
C LEU A 38 -16.87 -15.76 1.47
N PHE A 39 -17.61 -16.10 2.53
CA PHE A 39 -17.08 -16.59 3.79
C PHE A 39 -17.58 -18.02 4.06
N ASP A 40 -16.74 -18.87 4.66
CA ASP A 40 -17.10 -20.26 4.95
C ASP A 40 -17.20 -20.52 6.46
N PHE A 41 -18.43 -20.51 6.97
CA PHE A 41 -18.75 -20.81 8.37
C PHE A 41 -19.29 -22.23 8.58
N ARG A 42 -19.23 -23.13 7.59
CA ARG A 42 -19.88 -24.46 7.69
C ARG A 42 -19.35 -25.30 8.85
N LYS A 43 -18.08 -25.15 9.20
CA LYS A 43 -17.42 -25.86 10.31
C LYS A 43 -17.83 -25.34 11.69
N ASP A 44 -18.24 -24.07 11.79
CA ASP A 44 -18.75 -23.44 13.02
C ASP A 44 -19.71 -22.30 12.63
N PRO A 45 -21.01 -22.61 12.44
CA PRO A 45 -21.99 -21.61 12.06
C PRO A 45 -22.14 -20.48 13.10
N SER A 46 -21.79 -20.73 14.37
CA SER A 46 -21.88 -19.72 15.42
C SER A 46 -20.85 -18.61 15.25
N PHE A 47 -19.72 -18.89 14.58
CA PHE A 47 -18.67 -17.92 14.31
C PHE A 47 -19.17 -16.77 13.41
N ARG A 48 -20.20 -17.01 12.59
CA ARG A 48 -20.81 -15.96 11.75
C ARG A 48 -21.25 -14.75 12.59
N ALA A 49 -21.96 -14.99 13.70
CA ALA A 49 -22.44 -13.91 14.56
C ALA A 49 -21.28 -13.14 15.21
N ARG A 50 -20.20 -13.84 15.56
CA ARG A 50 -18.97 -13.22 16.09
C ARG A 50 -18.31 -12.33 15.04
N PHE A 51 -18.19 -12.80 13.80
CA PHE A 51 -17.63 -12.02 12.70
C PHE A 51 -18.48 -10.80 12.35
N GLU A 52 -19.80 -10.95 12.33
CA GLU A 52 -20.75 -9.85 12.13
C GLU A 52 -20.63 -8.79 13.23
N ALA A 53 -20.44 -9.19 14.50
CA ALA A 53 -20.19 -8.28 15.60
C ALA A 53 -18.86 -7.51 15.43
N ILE A 54 -17.78 -8.17 15.00
CA ILE A 54 -16.49 -7.52 14.70
C ILE A 54 -16.65 -6.47 13.60
N LEU A 55 -17.34 -6.82 12.50
CA LEU A 55 -17.58 -5.89 11.40
C LEU A 55 -18.47 -4.71 11.82
N SER A 56 -19.41 -4.93 12.74
CA SER A 56 -20.38 -3.93 13.15
C SER A 56 -19.91 -3.00 14.27
N ASP A 57 -18.79 -3.30 14.93
CA ASP A 57 -18.24 -2.43 15.99
C ASP A 57 -17.72 -1.11 15.41
N PRO A 58 -18.35 0.06 15.68
CA PRO A 58 -17.94 1.36 15.13
C PRO A 58 -16.52 1.79 15.49
N ASN A 59 -15.95 1.23 16.56
CA ASN A 59 -14.66 1.65 17.10
C ASN A 59 -13.47 0.91 16.48
N LEU A 60 -13.74 -0.13 15.68
CA LEU A 60 -12.70 -0.86 14.97
C LEU A 60 -12.54 -0.33 13.55
N HIS A 61 -11.32 -0.12 13.08
CA HIS A 61 -11.05 -0.05 11.65
C HIS A 61 -10.64 -1.42 11.10
N TYR A 62 -10.58 -1.57 9.77
CA TYR A 62 -10.39 -2.88 9.14
C TYR A 62 -9.13 -3.63 9.61
N GLU A 63 -7.99 -2.94 9.78
CA GLU A 63 -6.78 -3.59 10.30
C GLU A 63 -6.96 -4.10 11.74
N GLN A 64 -7.72 -3.38 12.57
CA GLN A 64 -8.06 -3.84 13.93
C GLN A 64 -9.03 -5.02 13.88
N MET A 65 -10.00 -5.04 12.96
CA MET A 65 -10.89 -6.19 12.77
C MET A 65 -10.09 -7.45 12.41
N ILE A 66 -9.11 -7.32 11.51
CA ILE A 66 -8.19 -8.39 11.16
C ILE A 66 -7.36 -8.78 12.39
N GLY A 67 -6.84 -7.81 13.15
CA GLY A 67 -6.11 -8.05 14.40
C GLY A 67 -6.92 -8.79 15.46
N VAL A 68 -8.23 -8.52 15.56
CA VAL A 68 -9.13 -9.29 16.42
C VAL A 68 -9.19 -10.73 15.92
N LEU A 69 -9.44 -10.96 14.64
CA LEU A 69 -9.47 -12.33 14.06
C LEU A 69 -8.13 -13.06 14.22
N GLU A 70 -7.00 -12.38 14.04
CA GLU A 70 -5.65 -12.90 14.33
C GLU A 70 -5.52 -13.33 15.79
N THR A 71 -6.01 -12.51 16.73
CA THR A 71 -6.00 -12.86 18.15
C THR A 71 -6.85 -14.11 18.42
N LEU A 72 -8.00 -14.25 17.75
CA LEU A 72 -8.86 -15.43 17.87
C LEU A 72 -8.20 -16.71 17.36
N GLN A 73 -7.25 -16.63 16.43
CA GLN A 73 -6.52 -17.80 15.95
C GLN A 73 -5.69 -18.45 17.05
N PHE A 74 -5.28 -17.70 18.08
CA PHE A 74 -4.54 -18.25 19.22
C PHE A 74 -5.46 -18.96 20.23
N GLU A 75 -6.78 -18.83 20.11
CA GLU A 75 -7.71 -19.62 20.92
C GLU A 75 -7.58 -21.11 20.55
N ARG A 76 -7.56 -22.03 21.52
CA ARG A 76 -7.50 -23.48 21.23
C ARG A 76 -8.87 -23.99 20.78
N GLY A 77 -8.94 -24.68 19.65
CA GLY A 77 -10.15 -25.40 19.20
C GLY A 77 -10.58 -25.09 17.75
N PRO A 78 -11.77 -25.55 17.33
CA PRO A 78 -12.27 -25.39 15.95
C PRO A 78 -12.37 -23.92 15.49
N SER A 79 -12.59 -23.00 16.43
CA SER A 79 -12.68 -21.57 16.15
C SER A 79 -11.35 -20.96 15.69
N SER A 80 -10.20 -21.60 15.97
CA SER A 80 -8.88 -21.16 15.50
C SER A 80 -8.76 -21.20 13.97
N ASP A 81 -9.06 -22.34 13.36
CA ASP A 81 -8.97 -22.52 11.91
C ASP A 81 -9.96 -21.64 11.14
N ILE A 82 -11.15 -21.43 11.73
CA ILE A 82 -12.20 -20.61 11.14
C ILE A 82 -11.85 -19.13 11.26
N ALA A 83 -11.27 -18.69 12.37
CA ALA A 83 -10.72 -17.35 12.51
C ALA A 83 -9.61 -17.10 11.49
N ARG A 84 -8.71 -18.07 11.26
CA ARG A 84 -7.65 -17.99 10.25
C ARG A 84 -8.22 -17.82 8.85
N THR A 85 -9.15 -18.69 8.48
CA THR A 85 -9.77 -18.65 7.14
C THR A 85 -10.56 -17.37 6.93
N THR A 86 -11.31 -16.92 7.95
CA THR A 86 -12.08 -15.67 7.92
C THR A 86 -11.16 -14.45 7.79
N ALA A 87 -10.02 -14.43 8.48
CA ALA A 87 -9.02 -13.37 8.35
C ALA A 87 -8.47 -13.29 6.92
N LEU A 88 -8.08 -14.43 6.34
CA LEU A 88 -7.59 -14.48 4.95
C LEU A 88 -8.66 -14.03 3.95
N GLN A 89 -9.91 -14.46 4.11
CA GLN A 89 -11.03 -14.02 3.26
C GLN A 89 -11.31 -12.52 3.39
N LEU A 90 -11.15 -11.95 4.60
CA LEU A 90 -11.28 -10.52 4.82
C LEU A 90 -10.13 -9.74 4.17
N VAL A 91 -8.89 -10.24 4.25
CA VAL A 91 -7.73 -9.65 3.55
C VAL A 91 -7.91 -9.68 2.03
N ASP A 92 -8.45 -10.77 1.47
CA ASP A 92 -8.82 -10.82 0.04
C ASP A 92 -9.84 -9.73 -0.32
N CYS A 93 -10.84 -9.49 0.54
CA CYS A 93 -11.81 -8.41 0.34
C CYS A 93 -11.14 -7.03 0.40
N VAL A 94 -10.19 -6.83 1.31
CA VAL A 94 -9.40 -5.60 1.40
C VAL A 94 -8.68 -5.34 0.08
N GLN A 95 -7.99 -6.35 -0.45
CA GLN A 95 -7.24 -6.22 -1.69
C GLN A 95 -8.13 -5.90 -2.90
N ILE A 96 -9.23 -6.63 -3.07
CA ILE A 96 -10.14 -6.43 -4.20
C ILE A 96 -10.73 -5.01 -4.15
N LEU A 97 -11.21 -4.56 -2.99
CA LEU A 97 -11.81 -3.24 -2.85
C LEU A 97 -10.78 -2.12 -3.02
N LEU A 98 -9.55 -2.28 -2.55
CA LEU A 98 -8.48 -1.32 -2.80
C LEU A 98 -8.11 -1.23 -4.29
N LEU A 99 -8.09 -2.36 -5.01
CA LEU A 99 -7.90 -2.36 -6.45
C LEU A 99 -9.07 -1.69 -7.19
N GLU A 100 -10.31 -1.93 -6.77
CA GLU A 100 -11.47 -1.24 -7.33
C GLU A 100 -11.37 0.28 -7.11
N ASP A 101 -10.97 0.72 -5.91
CA ASP A 101 -10.74 2.13 -5.61
C ASP A 101 -9.59 2.72 -6.47
N GLN A 102 -8.48 1.99 -6.65
CA GLN A 102 -7.36 2.40 -7.51
C GLN A 102 -7.81 2.59 -8.97
N LEU A 103 -8.59 1.63 -9.50
CA LEU A 103 -9.12 1.71 -10.87
C LEU A 103 -10.12 2.87 -11.00
N PHE A 104 -11.02 3.00 -10.03
CA PHE A 104 -12.03 4.06 -10.02
C PHE A 104 -11.41 5.46 -9.93
N THR A 105 -10.30 5.61 -9.22
CA THR A 105 -9.63 6.91 -9.01
C THR A 105 -8.52 7.21 -10.02
N THR A 106 -8.27 6.33 -10.99
CA THR A 106 -7.18 6.49 -11.98
C THR A 106 -7.25 7.82 -12.74
N ASN A 107 -8.44 8.30 -13.11
CA ASN A 107 -8.60 9.59 -13.78
C ASN A 107 -8.26 10.78 -12.86
N LEU A 108 -8.62 10.69 -11.57
CA LEU A 108 -8.26 11.70 -10.58
C LEU A 108 -6.75 11.72 -10.37
N LEU A 109 -6.12 10.55 -10.25
CA LEU A 109 -4.66 10.41 -10.22
C LEU A 109 -4.02 11.03 -11.47
N ALA A 110 -4.55 10.78 -12.66
CA ALA A 110 -4.00 11.33 -13.91
C ALA A 110 -4.01 12.87 -13.94
N GLU A 111 -5.07 13.49 -13.42
CA GLU A 111 -5.13 14.94 -13.28
C GLU A 111 -4.24 15.46 -12.17
N LYS A 112 -4.17 14.78 -11.02
CA LYS A 112 -3.33 15.17 -9.88
C LYS A 112 -1.85 14.99 -10.15
N ALA A 113 -1.45 14.01 -10.94
CA ALA A 113 -0.07 13.75 -11.30
C ALA A 113 0.63 14.99 -11.87
N LYS A 114 -0.11 15.82 -12.63
CA LYS A 114 0.36 17.09 -13.18
C LYS A 114 0.88 18.08 -12.14
N ASP A 115 0.40 18.00 -10.90
CA ASP A 115 0.84 18.87 -9.79
C ASP A 115 2.16 18.44 -9.14
N TYR A 116 2.68 17.26 -9.47
CA TYR A 116 3.84 16.68 -8.79
C TYR A 116 5.16 16.83 -9.57
N SER A 117 5.27 17.79 -10.49
CA SER A 117 6.47 18.00 -11.30
C SER A 117 7.73 18.28 -10.47
N GLY A 118 7.54 18.86 -9.28
CA GLY A 118 8.60 19.17 -8.33
C GLY A 118 9.37 17.97 -7.80
N ILE A 119 8.95 16.72 -8.09
CA ILE A 119 9.80 15.54 -7.87
C ILE A 119 11.15 15.65 -8.62
N ARG A 120 11.14 16.26 -9.80
CA ARG A 120 12.38 16.53 -10.56
C ARG A 120 13.25 17.58 -9.87
N GLY A 121 12.62 18.64 -9.36
CA GLY A 121 13.31 19.65 -8.54
C GLY A 121 13.91 19.06 -7.26
N LEU A 122 13.24 18.08 -6.65
CA LEU A 122 13.75 17.36 -5.48
C LEU A 122 14.96 16.50 -5.84
N LEU A 123 14.91 15.74 -6.94
CA LEU A 123 16.03 14.91 -7.41
C LEU A 123 17.24 15.75 -7.84
N ASN A 124 17.04 16.94 -8.41
CA ASN A 124 18.15 17.84 -8.72
C ASN A 124 18.95 18.25 -7.48
N LYS A 125 18.29 18.29 -6.30
CA LYS A 125 18.94 18.61 -5.01
C LYS A 125 19.43 17.35 -4.29
N HIS A 126 18.76 16.22 -4.49
CA HIS A 126 19.04 14.94 -3.85
C HIS A 126 19.01 13.83 -4.92
N PRO A 127 20.11 13.62 -5.65
CA PRO A 127 20.14 12.77 -6.84
C PRO A 127 19.71 11.32 -6.58
N CYS A 128 20.11 10.75 -5.45
CA CYS A 128 19.65 9.44 -4.98
C CYS A 128 18.65 9.65 -3.83
N LEU A 129 17.35 9.59 -4.13
CA LEU A 129 16.30 9.81 -3.14
C LEU A 129 15.75 8.47 -2.63
N HIS A 130 15.77 8.29 -1.31
CA HIS A 130 15.09 7.16 -0.67
C HIS A 130 13.65 7.52 -0.33
N VAL A 131 12.70 6.71 -0.79
CA VAL A 131 11.28 6.86 -0.51
C VAL A 131 10.77 5.57 0.13
N PHE A 132 10.26 5.68 1.34
CA PHE A 132 9.67 4.57 2.07
C PHE A 132 8.15 4.78 2.12
N SER A 133 7.36 3.77 1.82
CA SER A 133 5.90 3.90 1.78
C SER A 133 5.19 2.78 2.51
N LEU A 134 4.17 3.16 3.27
CA LEU A 134 3.21 2.24 3.90
C LEU A 134 1.97 2.00 3.02
N ASN A 135 1.89 2.67 1.87
CA ASN A 135 0.72 2.63 1.01
C ASN A 135 0.77 1.38 0.12
N HIS A 136 -0.34 0.65 0.09
CA HIS A 136 -0.48 -0.52 -0.78
C HIS A 136 -0.73 -0.15 -2.25
N ASP A 137 -1.19 1.08 -2.50
CA ASP A 137 -1.46 1.59 -3.84
C ASP A 137 -0.19 1.78 -4.68
N ILE A 138 -0.38 2.13 -5.95
CA ILE A 138 0.66 2.29 -6.98
C ILE A 138 0.82 3.75 -7.42
N ASN A 139 0.25 4.70 -6.65
CA ASN A 139 0.17 6.09 -7.10
C ASN A 139 1.56 6.71 -7.26
N PHE A 140 2.47 6.44 -6.33
CA PHE A 140 3.79 7.05 -6.36
C PHE A 140 4.63 6.53 -7.53
N GLU A 141 4.53 5.25 -7.85
CA GLU A 141 5.12 4.64 -9.05
C GLU A 141 4.59 5.30 -10.33
N GLU A 142 3.27 5.48 -10.43
CA GLU A 142 2.61 6.14 -11.55
C GLU A 142 3.02 7.62 -11.69
N ILE A 143 3.19 8.33 -10.56
CA ILE A 143 3.67 9.72 -10.52
C ILE A 143 5.11 9.82 -11.03
N CYS A 144 6.01 8.95 -10.56
CA CYS A 144 7.40 8.92 -11.03
C CYS A 144 7.45 8.71 -12.54
N ARG A 145 6.71 7.71 -13.03
CA ARG A 145 6.64 7.40 -14.46
C ARG A 145 6.07 8.55 -15.29
N PHE A 146 5.01 9.22 -14.81
CA PHE A 146 4.40 10.34 -15.51
C PHE A 146 5.38 11.52 -15.72
N HIS A 147 6.29 11.74 -14.76
CA HIS A 147 7.31 12.79 -14.84
C HIS A 147 8.64 12.32 -15.42
N ASN A 148 8.70 11.11 -15.98
CA ASN A 148 9.93 10.47 -16.47
C ASN A 148 11.04 10.44 -15.42
N VAL A 149 10.68 10.19 -14.16
CA VAL A 149 11.61 9.93 -13.08
C VAL A 149 11.81 8.43 -12.96
N GLU A 150 13.06 7.99 -13.06
CA GLU A 150 13.38 6.59 -12.84
C GLU A 150 13.15 6.19 -11.38
N CYS A 151 12.42 5.09 -11.19
CA CYS A 151 12.05 4.58 -9.88
C CYS A 151 12.39 3.09 -9.82
N LYS A 152 13.33 2.75 -8.93
CA LYS A 152 13.76 1.40 -8.62
C LYS A 152 13.07 0.96 -7.33
N ASP A 153 12.42 -0.19 -7.37
CA ASP A 153 11.60 -0.77 -6.31
C ASP A 153 12.26 -2.02 -5.67
N GLY A 154 13.53 -2.27 -6.02
CA GLY A 154 14.31 -3.41 -5.56
C GLY A 154 14.20 -4.64 -6.46
N PHE A 155 13.23 -4.68 -7.39
CA PHE A 155 13.07 -5.78 -8.34
C PHE A 155 13.88 -5.56 -9.62
N PHE A 156 14.38 -6.65 -10.19
CA PHE A 156 15.14 -6.64 -11.44
C PHE A 156 14.22 -6.81 -12.65
N ASP A 157 14.56 -6.14 -13.76
CA ASP A 157 13.82 -6.21 -15.04
C ASP A 157 14.09 -7.52 -15.81
N HIS A 158 14.31 -8.63 -15.12
CA HIS A 158 14.46 -9.94 -15.75
C HIS A 158 13.10 -10.46 -16.23
N THR A 159 13.04 -10.85 -17.49
CA THR A 159 11.84 -11.49 -18.04
C THR A 159 11.62 -12.83 -17.37
N THR A 160 10.53 -12.96 -16.63
CA THR A 160 10.11 -14.23 -16.05
C THR A 160 9.24 -14.98 -17.05
N GLU A 161 9.88 -15.67 -18.00
CA GLU A 161 9.22 -16.27 -19.17
C GLU A 161 8.01 -17.14 -18.78
N ARG A 162 8.12 -17.92 -17.69
CA ARG A 162 7.01 -18.73 -17.16
C ARG A 162 5.70 -17.96 -17.03
N TYR A 163 5.74 -16.72 -16.54
CA TYR A 163 4.55 -15.90 -16.25
C TYR A 163 4.21 -14.88 -17.34
N SER A 164 4.89 -14.93 -18.49
CA SER A 164 4.78 -13.92 -19.56
C SER A 164 3.38 -13.83 -20.18
N ASN A 165 2.61 -14.92 -20.14
CA ASN A 165 1.23 -14.99 -20.62
C ASN A 165 0.20 -14.41 -19.62
N ILE A 166 0.61 -14.10 -18.39
CA ILE A 166 -0.28 -13.61 -17.32
C ILE A 166 -0.27 -12.09 -17.27
N ALA A 167 0.90 -11.51 -17.07
CA ALA A 167 1.16 -10.07 -17.05
C ALA A 167 2.66 -9.82 -17.26
N LYS A 168 3.06 -8.55 -17.38
CA LYS A 168 4.48 -8.19 -17.36
C LYS A 168 4.95 -8.00 -15.93
N PHE A 169 6.11 -8.58 -15.62
CA PHE A 169 6.68 -8.56 -14.28
C PHE A 169 8.15 -8.15 -14.28
N LYS A 170 8.54 -7.41 -13.24
CA LYS A 170 9.89 -7.48 -12.68
C LYS A 170 9.95 -8.64 -11.69
N SER A 171 11.16 -9.12 -11.39
CA SER A 171 11.34 -10.25 -10.50
C SER A 171 12.45 -10.07 -9.48
N LEU A 172 12.32 -10.78 -8.37
CA LEU A 172 13.31 -10.84 -7.31
C LEU A 172 13.27 -12.25 -6.70
N THR A 173 14.41 -12.94 -6.70
CA THR A 173 14.51 -14.30 -6.15
C THR A 173 14.71 -14.27 -4.64
N LYS A 174 14.40 -15.39 -3.98
CA LYS A 174 14.67 -15.58 -2.55
C LYS A 174 16.16 -15.51 -2.23
N GLU A 175 17.02 -16.00 -3.12
CA GLU A 175 18.47 -15.92 -2.95
C GLU A 175 18.94 -14.46 -2.92
N GLN A 176 18.52 -13.67 -3.91
CA GLN A 176 18.79 -12.24 -3.96
C GLN A 176 18.29 -11.51 -2.71
N LEU A 177 17.06 -11.79 -2.28
CA LEU A 177 16.49 -11.22 -1.04
C LEU A 177 17.34 -11.54 0.19
N ASN A 178 17.77 -12.79 0.34
CA ASN A 178 18.56 -13.23 1.50
C ASN A 178 19.97 -12.61 1.50
N ASN A 179 20.54 -12.37 0.31
CA ASN A 179 21.85 -11.74 0.15
C ASN A 179 21.79 -10.21 0.23
N GLY A 180 20.59 -9.61 0.30
CA GLY A 180 20.41 -8.16 0.25
C GLY A 180 20.72 -7.56 -1.12
N GLU A 181 20.60 -8.36 -2.18
CA GLU A 181 20.81 -7.97 -3.56
C GLU A 181 19.52 -7.40 -4.14
N PHE A 182 19.39 -6.08 -4.07
CA PHE A 182 18.23 -5.37 -4.60
C PHE A 182 18.65 -4.47 -5.77
N ASN A 183 17.77 -4.35 -6.76
CA ASN A 183 17.95 -3.37 -7.83
C ASN A 183 17.55 -1.98 -7.33
N PHE A 184 18.47 -1.31 -6.64
CA PHE A 184 18.36 0.08 -6.21
C PHE A 184 19.49 0.92 -6.80
N PHE A 185 19.26 2.22 -6.94
CA PHE A 185 20.29 3.20 -7.26
C PHE A 185 21.31 3.29 -6.13
N GLY A 186 22.59 3.28 -6.48
CA GLY A 186 23.69 3.64 -5.60
C GLY A 186 23.77 5.14 -5.33
N PRO A 187 24.71 5.59 -4.47
CA PRO A 187 24.84 6.99 -4.10
C PRO A 187 25.18 7.95 -5.25
N GLU A 188 25.86 7.45 -6.29
CA GLU A 188 26.30 8.22 -7.47
C GLU A 188 25.28 8.19 -8.62
N GLU A 189 24.23 7.37 -8.51
CA GLU A 189 23.18 7.28 -9.52
C GLU A 189 22.05 8.28 -9.22
N VAL A 190 21.31 8.66 -10.27
CA VAL A 190 20.17 9.57 -10.16
C VAL A 190 18.87 8.80 -10.28
N GLY A 191 18.01 8.90 -9.27
CA GLY A 191 16.69 8.28 -9.30
C GLY A 191 16.09 8.11 -7.92
N VAL A 192 14.92 7.47 -7.90
CA VAL A 192 14.19 7.15 -6.68
C VAL A 192 14.34 5.69 -6.33
N ASN A 193 14.72 5.41 -5.09
CA ASN A 193 14.63 4.08 -4.48
C ASN A 193 13.37 4.00 -3.64
N LEU A 194 12.36 3.28 -4.13
CA LEU A 194 11.07 3.11 -3.47
C LEU A 194 10.99 1.77 -2.74
N ILE A 195 10.71 1.80 -1.44
CA ILE A 195 10.47 0.59 -0.64
C ILE A 195 9.05 0.60 -0.09
N LYS A 196 8.28 -0.45 -0.42
CA LYS A 196 6.91 -0.69 0.07
C LYS A 196 6.94 -1.59 1.29
N LEU A 197 6.79 -1.01 2.48
CA LEU A 197 6.96 -1.74 3.74
C LEU A 197 5.78 -2.65 4.08
N HIS A 198 4.57 -2.30 3.63
CA HIS A 198 3.36 -3.10 3.87
C HIS A 198 2.94 -3.93 2.66
N GLY A 199 3.88 -4.18 1.73
CA GLY A 199 3.57 -4.74 0.42
C GLY A 199 2.71 -3.81 -0.44
N SER A 200 2.30 -4.30 -1.60
CA SER A 200 1.56 -3.51 -2.59
C SER A 200 0.59 -4.36 -3.41
N LEU A 201 -0.40 -3.69 -4.01
CA LEU A 201 -1.40 -4.33 -4.87
C LEU A 201 -0.79 -5.08 -6.07
N ASP A 202 0.40 -4.69 -6.48
CA ASP A 202 1.10 -5.21 -7.66
C ASP A 202 2.26 -6.16 -7.33
N MET A 203 2.43 -6.57 -6.08
CA MET A 203 3.52 -7.47 -5.67
C MET A 203 2.98 -8.82 -5.18
N PHE A 204 3.57 -9.90 -5.70
CA PHE A 204 3.15 -11.28 -5.49
C PHE A 204 4.35 -12.18 -5.16
N ALA A 205 4.15 -13.21 -4.34
CA ALA A 205 5.08 -14.32 -4.21
C ALA A 205 4.55 -15.54 -4.97
N VAL A 206 5.45 -16.25 -5.64
CA VAL A 206 5.18 -17.46 -6.42
C VAL A 206 6.22 -18.53 -6.09
N GLU A 207 6.03 -19.75 -6.60
CA GLU A 207 6.99 -20.86 -6.45
C GLU A 207 7.40 -21.10 -5.00
N ASP A 208 6.43 -21.14 -4.09
CA ASP A 208 6.65 -21.27 -2.65
C ASP A 208 7.60 -20.23 -2.06
N ARG A 209 7.50 -18.99 -2.55
CA ARG A 209 8.32 -17.83 -2.16
C ARG A 209 9.78 -17.94 -2.56
N ASN A 210 10.11 -18.82 -3.51
CA ASN A 210 11.42 -18.78 -4.14
C ASN A 210 11.54 -17.62 -5.14
N LEU A 211 10.41 -17.06 -5.57
CA LEU A 211 10.35 -15.97 -6.51
C LEU A 211 9.26 -14.96 -6.12
N TYR A 212 9.58 -13.69 -6.28
CA TYR A 212 8.67 -12.57 -6.10
C TYR A 212 8.52 -11.83 -7.42
N LEU A 213 7.28 -11.46 -7.74
CA LEU A 213 6.91 -10.76 -8.96
C LEU A 213 6.31 -9.41 -8.60
N LYS A 214 6.68 -8.36 -9.34
CA LYS A 214 6.03 -7.04 -9.26
C LYS A 214 5.57 -6.61 -10.64
N CYS A 215 4.32 -6.16 -10.80
CA CYS A 215 3.80 -5.77 -12.12
C CYS A 215 4.64 -4.65 -12.73
N ALA A 216 4.88 -4.76 -14.03
CA ALA A 216 5.69 -3.82 -14.79
C ALA A 216 4.94 -3.43 -16.07
N PRO A 217 4.20 -2.30 -16.09
CA PRO A 217 3.47 -1.92 -17.28
C PRO A 217 4.44 -1.65 -18.45
N PRO A 218 4.02 -1.87 -19.70
CA PRO A 218 4.83 -1.54 -20.86
C PRO A 218 5.30 -0.07 -20.84
N PRO A 219 6.50 0.22 -21.39
CA PRO A 219 6.96 1.58 -21.59
C PRO A 219 5.90 2.42 -22.32
N ASN A 220 5.80 3.72 -22.00
CA ASN A 220 4.87 4.68 -22.60
C ASN A 220 3.37 4.43 -22.35
N THR A 221 2.99 3.49 -21.47
CA THR A 221 1.59 3.35 -21.07
C THR A 221 1.16 4.58 -20.25
N SER A 222 -0.05 5.12 -20.48
CA SER A 222 -0.59 6.24 -19.70
C SER A 222 -0.79 5.87 -18.23
N ILE A 223 -1.04 6.86 -17.37
CA ILE A 223 -1.39 6.63 -15.95
C ILE A 223 -2.47 5.56 -15.82
N GLY A 224 -2.27 4.66 -14.86
CA GLY A 224 -3.11 3.48 -14.62
C GLY A 224 -2.57 2.19 -15.22
N GLY A 225 -1.40 2.23 -15.86
CA GLY A 225 -0.76 1.06 -16.46
C GLY A 225 -0.54 -0.09 -15.45
N HIS A 226 -0.02 0.21 -14.26
CA HIS A 226 0.17 -0.81 -13.22
C HIS A 226 -1.17 -1.41 -12.77
N ALA A 227 -2.21 -0.58 -12.63
CA ALA A 227 -3.56 -1.05 -12.24
C ALA A 227 -4.13 -2.03 -13.28
N GLN A 228 -3.88 -1.77 -14.57
CA GLN A 228 -4.32 -2.65 -15.65
C GLN A 228 -3.56 -3.97 -15.65
N GLU A 229 -2.25 -3.99 -15.36
CA GLU A 229 -1.51 -5.24 -15.21
C GLU A 229 -2.07 -6.08 -14.05
N ILE A 230 -2.35 -5.47 -12.89
CA ILE A 230 -3.00 -6.19 -11.77
C ILE A 230 -4.37 -6.73 -12.21
N ARG A 231 -5.18 -5.93 -12.91
CA ARG A 231 -6.51 -6.34 -13.37
C ARG A 231 -6.47 -7.51 -14.35
N LYS A 232 -5.43 -7.62 -15.19
CA LYS A 232 -5.24 -8.79 -16.06
C LYS A 232 -5.08 -10.08 -15.26
N ILE A 233 -4.30 -10.04 -14.18
CA ILE A 233 -4.09 -11.18 -13.28
C ILE A 233 -5.40 -11.59 -12.62
N GLU A 234 -6.12 -10.63 -12.05
CA GLU A 234 -7.44 -10.85 -11.41
C GLU A 234 -8.45 -11.47 -12.39
N ASN A 235 -8.52 -10.96 -13.63
CA ASN A 235 -9.41 -11.50 -14.66
C ASN A 235 -9.06 -12.96 -15.02
N LYS A 236 -7.77 -13.29 -15.17
CA LYS A 236 -7.32 -14.66 -15.44
C LYS A 236 -7.66 -15.60 -14.29
N SER A 237 -7.52 -15.13 -13.06
CA SER A 237 -7.87 -15.93 -11.89
C SER A 237 -9.37 -16.15 -11.75
N LEU A 238 -10.17 -15.13 -12.06
CA LEU A 238 -11.62 -15.25 -12.12
C LEU A 238 -12.05 -16.25 -13.20
N GLU A 239 -11.47 -16.18 -14.40
CA GLU A 239 -11.75 -17.11 -15.49
C GLU A 239 -11.45 -18.56 -15.09
N LEU A 240 -10.26 -18.80 -14.50
CA LEU A 240 -9.88 -20.12 -14.02
C LEU A 240 -10.81 -20.62 -12.92
N SER A 241 -11.14 -19.77 -11.95
CA SER A 241 -12.04 -20.09 -10.84
C SER A 241 -13.45 -20.46 -11.34
N GLN A 242 -13.97 -19.73 -12.34
CA GLN A 242 -15.26 -20.02 -12.95
C GLN A 242 -15.25 -21.35 -13.71
N ARG A 243 -14.16 -21.64 -14.44
CA ARG A 243 -13.99 -22.89 -15.20
C ARG A 243 -13.92 -24.10 -14.26
N LEU A 244 -13.13 -24.01 -13.19
CA LEU A 244 -12.93 -25.11 -12.23
C LEU A 244 -14.03 -25.21 -11.17
N LYS A 245 -14.84 -24.16 -11.01
CA LYS A 245 -15.84 -24.02 -9.92
C LYS A 245 -15.21 -24.12 -8.53
N ILE A 246 -13.94 -23.75 -8.42
CA ILE A 246 -13.15 -23.71 -7.19
C ILE A 246 -12.60 -22.30 -7.06
N ARG A 247 -12.49 -21.82 -5.82
CA ARG A 247 -11.83 -20.55 -5.50
C ARG A 247 -10.87 -20.78 -4.35
N THR A 248 -9.60 -20.45 -4.56
CA THR A 248 -8.59 -20.39 -3.51
C THR A 248 -8.71 -19.10 -2.70
N VAL A 249 -8.31 -19.13 -1.44
CA VAL A 249 -8.34 -18.00 -0.51
C VAL A 249 -6.91 -17.56 -0.23
N GLY A 250 -6.65 -16.25 -0.28
CA GLY A 250 -5.33 -15.66 -0.05
C GLY A 250 -4.39 -15.69 -1.27
N GLU A 251 -4.80 -16.32 -2.36
CA GLU A 251 -4.01 -16.52 -3.57
C GLU A 251 -4.84 -16.28 -4.84
N LEU A 252 -4.15 -15.95 -5.92
CA LEU A 252 -4.70 -15.88 -7.27
C LEU A 252 -4.23 -17.11 -8.05
N ASP A 253 -5.17 -17.99 -8.38
CA ASP A 253 -4.91 -19.14 -9.24
C ASP A 253 -4.84 -18.67 -10.69
N VAL A 254 -3.77 -18.98 -11.42
CA VAL A 254 -3.62 -18.64 -12.84
C VAL A 254 -2.98 -19.78 -13.60
N THR A 255 -3.08 -19.78 -14.94
CA THR A 255 -2.37 -20.74 -15.79
C THR A 255 -1.16 -20.07 -16.43
N ASP A 256 0.03 -20.64 -16.24
CA ASP A 256 1.27 -20.14 -16.84
C ASP A 256 1.37 -20.46 -18.34
N LYS A 257 2.50 -20.08 -18.97
CA LYS A 257 2.68 -20.25 -20.43
C LYS A 257 2.63 -21.72 -20.87
N ASP A 258 2.93 -22.65 -19.97
CA ASP A 258 3.03 -24.09 -20.26
C ASP A 258 1.72 -24.82 -19.97
N GLY A 259 0.70 -24.11 -19.46
CA GLY A 259 -0.60 -24.68 -19.14
C GLY A 259 -0.73 -25.15 -17.69
N GLU A 260 0.29 -24.94 -16.86
CA GLU A 260 0.31 -25.37 -15.47
C GLU A 260 -0.35 -24.34 -14.55
N ILE A 261 -1.07 -24.83 -13.53
CA ILE A 261 -1.69 -23.97 -12.52
C ILE A 261 -0.61 -23.42 -11.59
N GLN A 262 -0.59 -22.10 -11.45
CA GLN A 262 0.29 -21.35 -10.56
C GLN A 262 -0.54 -20.57 -9.53
N PHE A 263 0.08 -20.33 -8.37
CA PHE A 263 -0.52 -19.62 -7.25
C PHE A 263 0.25 -18.33 -6.98
N LEU A 264 -0.40 -17.19 -7.20
CA LEU A 264 0.15 -15.87 -6.90
C LEU A 264 -0.33 -15.43 -5.52
N ARG A 265 0.53 -15.59 -4.52
CA ARG A 265 0.30 -15.13 -3.15
C ARG A 265 0.43 -13.63 -3.08
N ARG A 266 -0.58 -12.95 -2.58
CA ARG A 266 -0.61 -11.49 -2.48
C ARG A 266 0.31 -10.99 -1.37
N SER A 267 1.02 -9.89 -1.60
CA SER A 267 1.96 -9.34 -0.62
C SER A 267 1.36 -8.36 0.41
N LEU A 268 0.12 -7.92 0.22
CA LEU A 268 -0.52 -6.92 1.08
C LEU A 268 -0.52 -7.36 2.54
N LEU A 269 0.13 -6.58 3.40
CA LEU A 269 0.15 -6.79 4.84
C LEU A 269 -0.94 -5.95 5.52
N SER A 270 -1.86 -6.62 6.19
CA SER A 270 -2.83 -5.99 7.08
C SER A 270 -2.82 -6.69 8.46
N GLY A 271 -3.59 -6.18 9.41
CA GLY A 271 -3.67 -6.73 10.77
C GLY A 271 -2.79 -6.03 11.81
N ALA A 272 -2.90 -6.47 13.06
CA ALA A 272 -2.23 -5.85 14.21
C ALA A 272 -0.88 -6.50 14.55
N HIS A 273 -0.60 -7.67 13.96
CA HIS A 273 0.60 -8.47 14.24
C HIS A 273 1.65 -8.42 13.12
N LYS A 274 1.68 -7.33 12.32
CA LYS A 274 2.71 -7.06 11.31
C LYS A 274 4.11 -7.18 11.93
N PHE A 275 5.06 -7.76 11.18
CA PHE A 275 6.47 -7.95 11.57
C PHE A 275 6.77 -8.77 12.84
N LYS A 276 5.78 -9.39 13.50
CA LYS A 276 6.01 -10.20 14.72
C LYS A 276 6.40 -11.65 14.45
N GLY A 277 6.55 -12.05 13.19
CA GLY A 277 6.87 -13.43 12.77
C GLY A 277 5.82 -14.49 13.17
N THR A 278 4.69 -14.07 13.76
CA THR A 278 3.67 -14.96 14.32
C THR A 278 2.68 -15.45 13.27
N PHE A 279 2.50 -14.66 12.21
CA PHE A 279 1.67 -15.00 11.06
C PHE A 279 2.52 -15.00 9.80
N ASP A 280 2.05 -15.74 8.81
CA ASP A 280 2.74 -15.94 7.56
C ASP A 280 2.74 -14.64 6.73
N GLN A 281 3.92 -14.04 6.54
CA GLN A 281 4.07 -12.75 5.87
C GLN A 281 4.62 -12.95 4.45
N ILE A 282 3.87 -12.47 3.46
CA ILE A 282 4.27 -12.54 2.07
C ILE A 282 5.16 -11.36 1.68
N ALA A 283 4.89 -10.15 2.18
CA ALA A 283 5.84 -9.05 1.99
C ALA A 283 7.19 -9.41 2.65
N PRO A 284 8.32 -9.36 1.91
CA PRO A 284 9.60 -9.79 2.44
C PRO A 284 10.03 -8.97 3.65
N VAL A 285 10.33 -9.65 4.77
CA VAL A 285 11.01 -9.04 5.95
C VAL A 285 12.30 -8.34 5.52
N ALA A 286 12.96 -8.82 4.47
CA ALA A 286 14.16 -8.21 3.90
C ALA A 286 13.95 -6.75 3.44
N PHE A 287 12.75 -6.34 2.99
CA PHE A 287 12.49 -4.92 2.69
C PHE A 287 12.48 -4.04 3.94
N PHE A 288 12.02 -4.58 5.07
CA PHE A 288 12.05 -3.87 6.34
C PHE A 288 13.49 -3.74 6.87
N GLU A 289 14.30 -4.79 6.72
CA GLU A 289 15.73 -4.72 7.06
C GLU A 289 16.50 -3.76 6.14
N GLU A 290 16.21 -3.76 4.84
CA GLU A 290 16.80 -2.81 3.90
C GLU A 290 16.36 -1.36 4.20
N PHE A 291 15.12 -1.15 4.64
CA PHE A 291 14.65 0.14 5.16
C PHE A 291 15.49 0.62 6.34
N LYS A 292 15.67 -0.23 7.37
CA LYS A 292 16.52 0.11 8.53
C LYS A 292 17.94 0.44 8.11
N LYS A 293 18.53 -0.38 7.23
CA LYS A 293 19.89 -0.19 6.71
C LYS A 293 20.02 1.15 6.01
N ARG A 294 19.10 1.52 5.11
CA ARG A 294 19.14 2.81 4.39
C ARG A 294 18.91 4.00 5.30
N MET A 295 18.01 3.87 6.27
CA MET A 295 17.74 4.91 7.26
C MET A 295 18.98 5.30 8.09
N SER A 296 19.97 4.40 8.23
CA SER A 296 21.23 4.72 8.92
C SER A 296 22.04 5.87 8.28
N ALA A 297 21.86 6.12 6.98
CA ALA A 297 22.51 7.22 6.25
C ALA A 297 21.63 8.48 6.14
N VAL A 298 20.37 8.40 6.57
CA VAL A 298 19.39 9.49 6.48
C VAL A 298 19.58 10.44 7.66
N THR A 299 19.70 11.73 7.36
CA THR A 299 19.84 12.82 8.33
C THR A 299 18.62 13.75 8.31
N GLU A 300 17.87 13.76 7.22
CA GLU A 300 16.64 14.54 7.06
C GLU A 300 15.52 13.63 6.56
N LEU A 301 14.44 13.51 7.33
CA LEU A 301 13.28 12.70 6.96
C LEU A 301 12.04 13.57 6.81
N ASP A 302 11.49 13.61 5.59
CA ASP A 302 10.21 14.26 5.32
C ASP A 302 9.08 13.22 5.39
N VAL A 303 8.28 13.28 6.44
CA VAL A 303 7.16 12.37 6.72
C VAL A 303 5.86 13.00 6.21
N ILE A 304 5.29 12.44 5.14
CA ILE A 304 4.16 13.04 4.42
C ILE A 304 2.92 12.16 4.56
N GLY A 305 1.85 12.72 5.13
CA GLY A 305 0.54 12.07 5.22
C GLY A 305 0.51 10.80 6.10
N TYR A 306 1.48 10.63 7.00
CA TYR A 306 1.50 9.52 7.95
C TYR A 306 0.81 9.88 9.26
N GLY A 307 -0.20 9.09 9.63
CA GLY A 307 -1.00 9.32 10.83
C GLY A 307 -0.36 8.87 12.15
N PHE A 308 0.81 8.24 12.12
CA PHE A 308 1.46 7.63 13.31
C PHE A 308 0.61 6.54 13.97
N GLY A 309 -0.14 5.76 13.18
CA GLY A 309 -0.95 4.64 13.66
C GLY A 309 -0.22 3.29 13.71
N ASP A 310 0.96 3.17 13.06
CA ASP A 310 1.72 1.92 13.04
C ASP A 310 2.79 1.90 14.14
N LEU A 311 2.58 1.05 15.14
CA LEU A 311 3.45 0.97 16.31
C LEU A 311 4.90 0.57 15.97
N HIS A 312 5.12 -0.28 14.96
CA HIS A 312 6.47 -0.76 14.62
C HIS A 312 7.29 0.33 13.95
N ILE A 313 6.66 1.08 13.03
CA ILE A 313 7.29 2.26 12.40
C ILE A 313 7.54 3.35 13.43
N ASN A 314 6.57 3.59 14.30
CA ASN A 314 6.66 4.58 15.36
C ASN A 314 7.80 4.30 16.35
N GLU A 315 7.98 3.03 16.74
CA GLU A 315 9.11 2.57 17.55
C GLU A 315 10.43 2.85 16.86
N PHE A 316 10.55 2.49 15.59
CA PHE A 316 11.75 2.74 14.80
C PHE A 316 12.08 4.24 14.71
N PHE A 317 11.08 5.09 14.43
CA PHE A 317 11.29 6.54 14.38
C PHE A 317 11.77 7.12 15.70
N ARG A 318 11.24 6.64 16.84
CA ARG A 318 11.70 7.09 18.14
C ARG A 318 13.20 6.81 18.33
N GLN A 319 13.62 5.57 18.04
CA GLN A 319 15.02 5.15 18.12
C GLN A 319 15.90 5.94 17.14
N TRP A 320 15.45 6.15 15.90
CA TRP A 320 16.20 6.93 14.92
C TRP A 320 16.40 8.39 15.37
N MET A 321 15.42 9.01 16.02
CA MET A 321 15.53 10.38 16.53
C MET A 321 16.52 10.57 17.69
N GLU A 322 16.96 9.49 18.34
CA GLU A 322 18.03 9.50 19.35
C GLU A 322 19.40 9.77 18.71
N VAL A 323 19.57 9.48 17.42
CA VAL A 323 20.81 9.73 16.68
C VAL A 323 21.12 11.24 16.64
N PRO A 324 22.38 11.65 16.83
CA PRO A 324 22.79 13.05 16.65
C PRO A 324 22.54 13.55 15.23
N ASP A 325 22.30 14.86 15.08
CA ASP A 325 22.24 15.54 13.78
C ASP A 325 21.18 15.03 12.78
N VAL A 326 20.16 14.32 13.28
CA VAL A 326 18.97 13.96 12.48
C VAL A 326 17.82 14.92 12.73
N SER A 327 16.97 15.09 11.72
CA SER A 327 15.79 15.94 11.79
C SER A 327 14.61 15.36 11.01
N MET A 328 13.39 15.63 11.50
CA MET A 328 12.15 15.16 10.89
C MET A 328 11.21 16.33 10.59
N SER A 329 10.74 16.41 9.35
CA SER A 329 9.69 17.34 8.95
C SER A 329 8.41 16.56 8.68
N ILE A 330 7.33 16.91 9.38
CA ILE A 330 6.03 16.25 9.26
C ILE A 330 5.10 17.13 8.43
N TYR A 331 4.60 16.59 7.32
CA TYR A 331 3.67 17.24 6.39
C TYR A 331 2.29 16.59 6.50
N ASP A 332 1.39 17.27 7.20
CA ASP A 332 0.03 16.82 7.47
C ASP A 332 -0.90 18.05 7.54
N PRO A 333 -1.87 18.19 6.61
CA PRO A 333 -2.77 19.36 6.55
C PRO A 333 -3.48 19.69 7.87
N TYR A 334 -3.71 18.69 8.73
CA TYR A 334 -4.55 18.84 9.92
C TYR A 334 -3.77 18.72 11.24
N ARG A 335 -2.45 18.49 11.19
CA ARG A 335 -1.65 18.27 12.40
C ARG A 335 -1.34 19.57 13.14
N LYS A 336 -1.67 19.62 14.42
CA LYS A 336 -1.48 20.80 15.27
C LYS A 336 -0.30 20.69 16.24
N SER A 337 0.13 19.47 16.54
CA SER A 337 1.16 19.20 17.54
C SER A 337 1.99 17.99 17.15
N THR A 338 3.17 17.90 17.77
CA THR A 338 4.07 16.76 17.63
C THR A 338 3.34 15.48 18.05
N PRO A 339 3.45 14.37 17.28
CA PRO A 339 2.93 13.08 17.70
C PRO A 339 3.50 12.69 19.07
N SER A 340 2.68 12.11 19.95
CA SER A 340 3.11 11.77 21.31
C SER A 340 4.32 10.84 21.37
N ILE A 341 4.47 9.96 20.37
CA ILE A 341 5.62 9.05 20.28
C ILE A 341 6.97 9.77 20.06
N LEU A 342 6.92 11.02 19.60
CA LEU A 342 8.08 11.90 19.38
C LEU A 342 8.15 13.01 20.44
N GLU A 343 7.42 12.87 21.56
CA GLU A 343 7.62 13.77 22.70
C GLU A 343 9.05 13.64 23.23
N GLY A 344 9.65 14.76 23.61
CA GLY A 344 11.03 14.81 24.07
C GLY A 344 12.09 15.01 22.98
N THR A 345 11.75 14.91 21.69
CA THR A 345 12.69 15.21 20.58
C THR A 345 12.68 16.71 20.20
N THR A 346 12.54 17.59 21.19
CA THR A 346 12.33 19.02 21.02
C THR A 346 13.45 19.65 20.17
N GLY A 347 13.07 20.43 19.15
CA GLY A 347 14.02 21.09 18.24
C GLY A 347 14.45 20.26 17.04
N LYS A 348 14.22 18.94 17.02
CA LYS A 348 14.51 18.08 15.86
C LYS A 348 13.31 17.82 14.95
N VAL A 349 12.10 18.20 15.38
CA VAL A 349 10.85 17.95 14.66
C VAL A 349 10.19 19.27 14.24
N CYS A 350 9.87 19.39 12.95
CA CYS A 350 9.09 20.49 12.40
C CYS A 350 7.76 19.99 11.85
N ILE A 351 6.71 20.81 11.94
CA ILE A 351 5.37 20.46 11.44
C ILE A 351 4.96 21.49 10.39
N PHE A 352 4.44 20.99 9.28
CA PHE A 352 3.96 21.76 8.15
C PHE A 352 2.53 21.33 7.79
N ASN A 353 1.62 22.30 7.72
CA ASN A 353 0.19 22.07 7.51
C ASN A 353 -0.19 21.96 6.04
N PHE A 354 0.46 21.08 5.29
CA PHE A 354 0.12 20.81 3.90
C PHE A 354 0.49 19.39 3.47
N GLY A 355 -0.09 18.94 2.36
CA GLY A 355 0.07 17.59 1.81
C GLY A 355 1.19 17.46 0.78
N LEU A 356 1.23 16.30 0.12
CA LEU A 356 2.21 15.96 -0.92
C LEU A 356 2.15 16.92 -2.12
N THR A 357 0.96 17.38 -2.49
CA THR A 357 0.78 18.31 -3.62
C THR A 357 1.54 19.61 -3.39
N GLU A 358 1.34 20.24 -2.25
CA GLU A 358 2.01 21.50 -1.93
C GLU A 358 3.50 21.27 -1.64
N TYR A 359 3.87 20.12 -1.06
CA TYR A 359 5.25 19.72 -0.88
C TYR A 359 6.04 19.75 -2.20
N PHE A 360 5.55 19.07 -3.24
CA PHE A 360 6.23 19.09 -4.53
C PHE A 360 6.17 20.45 -5.22
N GLN A 361 5.08 21.20 -5.09
CA GLN A 361 4.99 22.57 -5.65
C GLN A 361 6.03 23.53 -5.04
N LYS A 362 6.46 23.32 -3.80
CA LYS A 362 7.53 24.09 -3.17
C LYS A 362 8.92 23.73 -3.68
N MET A 363 9.10 22.55 -4.26
CA MET A 363 10.37 22.11 -4.85
C MET A 363 10.59 22.67 -6.25
N GLU A 364 9.51 23.00 -6.96
CA GLU A 364 9.52 23.66 -8.26
C GLU A 364 8.37 24.67 -8.33
N PRO A 365 8.60 25.93 -7.89
CA PRO A 365 7.56 26.95 -7.90
C PRO A 365 7.10 27.25 -9.33
N SER A 366 5.93 26.73 -9.70
CA SER A 366 5.27 27.10 -10.95
C SER A 366 4.56 28.44 -10.82
N ASN A 367 4.50 29.22 -11.90
CA ASN A 367 3.70 30.45 -11.95
C ASN A 367 2.22 30.12 -11.66
N ASN A 368 1.71 30.67 -10.56
CA ASN A 368 0.37 30.41 -10.05
C ASN A 368 -0.65 31.12 -10.95
N SER A 369 -1.27 30.39 -11.88
CA SER A 369 -2.31 30.94 -12.76
C SER A 369 -3.71 30.74 -12.17
N LEU A 370 -4.64 31.62 -12.54
CA LEU A 370 -6.06 31.48 -12.15
C LEU A 370 -6.64 30.13 -12.60
N LEU A 371 -6.26 29.63 -13.77
CA LEU A 371 -6.70 28.32 -14.27
C LEU A 371 -6.23 27.17 -13.37
N LEU A 372 -5.00 27.23 -12.85
CA LEU A 372 -4.49 26.23 -11.91
C LEU A 372 -5.27 26.24 -10.60
N SER A 373 -5.64 27.41 -10.08
CA SER A 373 -6.41 27.49 -8.83
C SER A 373 -7.84 26.95 -9.00
N PHE A 374 -8.50 27.23 -10.13
CA PHE A 374 -9.81 26.62 -10.45
C PHE A 374 -9.72 25.10 -10.58
N ARG A 375 -8.70 24.58 -11.26
CA ARG A 375 -8.47 23.13 -11.38
C ARG A 375 -8.29 22.48 -10.01
N LYS A 376 -7.45 23.07 -9.13
CA LYS A 376 -7.22 22.56 -7.77
C LYS A 376 -8.52 22.47 -6.97
N LYS A 377 -9.32 23.54 -6.94
CA LYS A 377 -10.63 23.55 -6.27
C LYS A 377 -11.59 22.49 -6.82
N SER A 378 -11.61 22.30 -8.13
CA SER A 378 -12.44 21.26 -8.76
C SER A 378 -12.03 19.86 -8.30
N LEU A 379 -10.73 19.56 -8.28
CA LEU A 379 -10.23 18.26 -7.83
C LEU A 379 -10.44 18.03 -6.33
N GLU A 380 -10.33 19.08 -5.51
CA GLU A 380 -10.68 19.03 -4.08
C GLU A 380 -12.17 18.72 -3.88
N LEU A 381 -13.06 19.33 -4.66
CA LEU A 381 -14.50 19.03 -4.62
C LEU A 381 -14.79 17.58 -5.02
N VAL A 382 -14.15 17.09 -6.09
CA VAL A 382 -14.24 15.66 -6.47
C VAL A 382 -13.79 14.79 -5.31
N ARG A 383 -12.66 15.10 -4.67
CA ARG A 383 -12.14 14.33 -3.55
C ARG A 383 -13.08 14.35 -2.34
N GLU A 384 -13.65 15.49 -2.01
CA GLU A 384 -14.59 15.61 -0.91
C GLU A 384 -15.88 14.83 -1.17
N ASN A 385 -16.39 14.85 -2.40
CA ASN A 385 -17.52 14.01 -2.81
C ASN A 385 -17.22 12.51 -2.64
N LEU A 386 -16.00 12.06 -2.99
CA LEU A 386 -15.57 10.68 -2.76
C LEU A 386 -15.51 10.33 -1.29
N ARG A 387 -14.97 11.23 -0.46
CA ARG A 387 -14.93 11.07 1.00
C ARG A 387 -16.34 10.93 1.56
N GLN A 388 -17.24 11.86 1.24
CA GLN A 388 -18.62 11.85 1.76
C GLN A 388 -19.36 10.58 1.35
N ARG A 389 -19.20 10.14 0.09
CA ARG A 389 -19.77 8.88 -0.39
C ARG A 389 -19.26 7.69 0.42
N ARG A 390 -17.93 7.56 0.62
CA ARG A 390 -17.36 6.44 1.38
C ARG A 390 -17.78 6.46 2.85
N LEU A 391 -17.85 7.65 3.46
CA LEU A 391 -18.30 7.79 4.85
C LEU A 391 -19.79 7.49 5.05
N SER A 392 -20.64 7.69 4.03
CA SER A 392 -22.07 7.41 4.12
C SER A 392 -22.45 5.95 3.87
N LEU A 393 -21.55 5.14 3.29
CA LEU A 393 -21.82 3.73 2.93
C LEU A 393 -22.25 2.86 4.12
N TRP A 394 -21.74 3.14 5.32
CA TRP A 394 -22.08 2.37 6.51
C TRP A 394 -23.14 3.04 7.39
N LYS A 395 -23.25 4.38 7.35
CA LYS A 395 -24.26 5.13 8.12
C LYS A 395 -25.69 4.93 7.63
N THR A 396 -25.90 4.34 6.46
CA THR A 396 -27.21 4.29 5.79
C THR A 396 -28.09 3.09 6.18
N ASN A 397 -27.63 2.19 7.06
CA ASN A 397 -28.36 0.95 7.38
C ASN A 397 -28.42 0.59 8.88
N ASN A 398 -28.17 1.53 9.80
CA ASN A 398 -28.42 1.32 11.24
C ASN A 398 -29.63 2.14 11.69
#